data_AF-A0A516S9Z6-F1
#
_entry.id   AF-A0A516S9Z6-F1
#
_cell.length_a   1.000
_cell.length_b   1.000
_cell.length_c   1.000
_cell.angle_alpha   90.00
_cell.angle_beta   90.00
_cell.angle_gamma   90.00
#
_symmetry.space_group_name_H-M   'P 1'
#
loop_
_entity.id
_entity.type
_entity.pdbx_description
1 polymer ?
#
loop_
_entity_poly.entity_id
_entity_poly.type
_entity_poly.pdbx_seq_one_letter_code
_entity_poly.pdbx_strand_id
1 'polypeptide(L)'
;MKYILQLSDAERLTLQQLSLNHRHRDIRTRAAGLLLLARGLKPKEAAKELSVSHPSIYNWTKTWNENGICGLLTGHNGGRYAALSADMIATALSVANQEAVSLRKIADHIRAEYGSFPCTLETLSTAMKTAGQSYKRIRYSHKSLARQKNAV
;
A
#
# COMPACT_ATOMS: atom_id res chain seq x y z
N MET A 1 14.37 -24.02 -22.40
CA MET A 1 14.34 -22.53 -22.44
C MET A 1 15.44 -21.99 -21.54
N LYS A 2 16.27 -21.09 -22.07
CA LYS A 2 17.43 -20.50 -21.38
C LYS A 2 16.91 -19.42 -20.41
N TYR A 3 16.79 -19.74 -19.12
CA TYR A 3 16.31 -18.81 -18.08
C TYR A 3 17.44 -17.94 -17.52
N ILE A 4 18.35 -17.48 -18.37
CA ILE A 4 19.40 -16.56 -17.94
C ILE A 4 18.84 -15.14 -18.05
N LEU A 5 18.47 -14.58 -16.91
CA LEU A 5 18.09 -13.18 -16.82
C LEU A 5 19.31 -12.32 -17.17
N GLN A 6 19.22 -11.55 -18.25
CA GLN A 6 20.27 -10.60 -18.61
C GLN A 6 20.07 -9.34 -17.76
N LEU A 7 21.11 -8.95 -17.03
CA LEU A 7 21.14 -7.74 -16.23
C LEU A 7 22.33 -6.90 -16.69
N SER A 8 22.11 -5.61 -16.90
CA SER A 8 23.19 -4.62 -16.99
C SER A 8 23.96 -4.53 -15.68
N ASP A 9 25.15 -3.92 -15.73
CA ASP A 9 25.98 -3.71 -14.54
C ASP A 9 25.26 -2.85 -13.49
N ALA A 10 24.54 -1.82 -13.93
CA ALA A 10 23.75 -0.95 -13.06
C ALA A 10 22.63 -1.72 -12.34
N GLU A 11 21.90 -2.57 -13.08
CA GLU A 11 20.84 -3.41 -12.50
C GLU A 11 21.41 -4.45 -11.53
N ARG A 12 22.53 -5.08 -11.89
CA ARG A 12 23.21 -6.05 -11.04
C ARG A 12 23.66 -5.41 -9.73
N LEU A 13 24.31 -4.25 -9.79
CA LEU A 13 24.74 -3.50 -8.60
C LEU A 13 23.53 -3.11 -7.72
N THR A 14 22.47 -2.63 -8.35
CA THR A 14 21.24 -2.24 -7.66
C THR A 14 20.61 -3.41 -6.92
N LEU A 15 20.46 -4.56 -7.58
CA LEU A 15 19.92 -5.78 -6.98
C LEU A 15 20.82 -6.33 -5.86
N GLN A 16 22.14 -6.22 -5.99
CA GLN A 16 23.07 -6.58 -4.92
C GLN A 16 22.82 -5.72 -3.68
N GLN A 17 22.80 -4.39 -3.83
CA GLN A 17 22.53 -3.47 -2.73
C GLN A 17 21.15 -3.72 -2.12
N LEU A 18 20.14 -3.97 -2.94
CA LEU A 18 18.79 -4.30 -2.48
C LEU A 18 18.78 -5.59 -1.64
N SER A 19 19.45 -6.64 -2.11
CA SER A 19 19.50 -7.95 -1.46
C SER A 19 20.18 -7.91 -0.08
N LEU A 20 21.14 -7.01 0.11
CA LEU A 20 21.89 -6.86 1.35
C LEU A 20 21.18 -5.91 2.33
N ASN A 21 20.74 -4.76 1.85
CA ASN A 21 20.48 -3.60 2.71
C ASN A 21 19.01 -3.20 2.83
N HIS A 22 18.11 -3.73 1.98
CA HIS A 22 16.72 -3.29 2.01
C HIS A 22 16.04 -3.67 3.33
N ARG A 23 15.25 -2.77 3.92
CA ARG A 23 14.59 -2.98 5.23
C ARG A 23 13.69 -4.23 5.26
N HIS A 24 12.90 -4.44 4.21
CA HIS A 24 11.94 -5.53 4.12
C HIS A 24 12.57 -6.82 3.58
N ARG A 25 12.41 -7.93 4.33
CA ARG A 25 13.01 -9.24 4.01
C ARG A 25 12.54 -9.79 2.68
N ASP A 26 11.26 -9.66 2.36
CA ASP A 26 10.70 -10.18 1.12
C ASP A 26 11.34 -9.49 -0.11
N ILE A 27 11.55 -8.18 -0.05
CA ILE A 27 12.25 -7.43 -1.10
C ILE A 27 13.71 -7.89 -1.24
N ARG A 28 14.41 -8.14 -0.11
CA ARG A 28 15.77 -8.72 -0.16
C ARG A 28 15.79 -10.09 -0.84
N THR A 29 14.85 -10.97 -0.48
CA THR A 29 14.74 -12.32 -1.07
C THR A 29 14.41 -12.27 -2.57
N ARG A 30 13.51 -11.36 -2.99
CA ARG A 30 13.19 -11.15 -4.41
C ARG A 30 14.43 -10.77 -5.22
N ALA A 31 15.21 -9.80 -4.74
CA ALA A 31 16.43 -9.38 -5.40
C ALA A 31 17.50 -10.48 -5.45
N ALA A 32 17.67 -11.23 -4.35
CA ALA A 32 18.55 -12.39 -4.34
C ALA A 32 18.13 -13.43 -5.40
N GLY A 33 16.83 -13.68 -5.57
CA GLY A 33 16.30 -14.58 -6.60
C GLY A 33 16.69 -14.17 -8.01
N LEU A 34 16.54 -12.89 -8.36
CA LEU A 34 16.93 -12.37 -9.68
C LEU A 34 18.43 -12.47 -9.92
N LEU A 35 19.26 -12.21 -8.89
CA LEU A 35 20.72 -12.36 -8.97
C LEU A 35 21.13 -13.82 -9.22
N LEU A 36 20.47 -14.79 -8.59
CA LEU A 36 20.73 -16.21 -8.82
C LEU A 36 20.41 -16.61 -10.27
N LEU A 37 19.28 -16.14 -10.82
CA LEU A 37 18.93 -16.38 -12.22
C LEU A 37 19.92 -15.74 -13.20
N ALA A 38 20.38 -14.52 -12.89
CA ALA A 38 21.40 -13.83 -13.69
C ALA A 38 22.79 -14.50 -13.62
N ARG A 39 23.05 -15.30 -12.59
CA ARG A 39 24.23 -16.19 -12.49
C ARG A 39 24.03 -17.51 -13.24
N GLY A 40 22.84 -17.78 -13.76
CA GLY A 40 22.54 -18.96 -14.58
C GLY A 40 21.92 -20.12 -13.82
N LEU A 41 21.53 -19.96 -12.55
CA LEU A 41 20.79 -21.00 -11.83
C LEU A 41 19.42 -21.20 -12.45
N LYS A 42 18.93 -22.44 -12.42
CA LYS A 42 17.55 -22.73 -12.87
C LYS A 42 16.55 -22.20 -11.85
N PRO A 43 15.34 -21.77 -12.26
CA PRO A 43 14.31 -21.30 -11.35
C PRO A 43 13.98 -22.25 -10.19
N LYS A 44 14.01 -23.58 -10.42
CA LYS A 44 13.83 -24.59 -9.38
C LYS A 44 14.94 -24.60 -8.33
N GLU A 45 16.18 -24.43 -8.76
CA GLU A 45 17.36 -24.43 -7.89
C GLU A 45 17.37 -23.15 -7.05
N ALA A 46 17.12 -21.99 -7.68
CA ALA A 46 16.99 -20.71 -6.98
C ALA A 46 15.83 -20.71 -5.96
N ALA A 47 14.70 -21.32 -6.30
CA ALA A 47 13.57 -21.48 -5.37
C ALA A 47 13.95 -22.33 -4.15
N LYS A 48 14.69 -23.43 -4.36
CA LYS A 48 15.19 -24.29 -3.29
C LYS A 48 16.20 -23.56 -2.41
N GLU A 49 17.16 -22.84 -2.99
CA GLU A 49 18.18 -22.09 -2.26
C GLU A 49 17.57 -21.00 -1.37
N LEU A 50 16.53 -20.33 -1.87
CA LEU A 50 15.83 -19.27 -1.12
C LEU A 50 14.68 -19.78 -0.23
N SER A 51 14.40 -21.09 -0.23
CA SER A 51 13.26 -21.71 0.47
C SER A 51 11.92 -21.04 0.14
N VAL A 52 11.68 -20.76 -1.14
CA VAL A 52 10.44 -20.16 -1.65
C VAL A 52 9.74 -21.07 -2.66
N SER A 53 8.49 -20.76 -2.98
CA SER A 53 7.76 -21.51 -3.99
C SER A 53 8.32 -21.27 -5.40
N HIS A 54 8.33 -22.31 -6.24
CA HIS A 54 8.78 -22.19 -7.63
C HIS A 54 8.02 -21.11 -8.44
N PRO A 55 6.67 -20.94 -8.28
CA PRO A 55 5.95 -19.83 -8.91
C PRO A 55 6.43 -18.44 -8.51
N SER A 56 6.95 -18.26 -7.29
CA SER A 56 7.45 -16.96 -6.83
C SER A 56 8.60 -16.46 -7.70
N ILE A 57 9.54 -17.34 -8.06
CA ILE A 57 10.69 -16.98 -8.91
C ILE A 57 10.22 -16.49 -10.30
N TYR A 58 9.24 -17.18 -10.90
CA TYR A 58 8.67 -16.76 -12.18
C TYR A 58 7.96 -15.42 -12.08
N ASN A 59 7.16 -15.23 -11.03
CA ASN A 59 6.45 -13.98 -10.81
C ASN A 59 7.42 -12.81 -10.67
N TRP A 60 8.49 -12.95 -9.88
CA TRP A 60 9.49 -11.89 -9.72
C TRP A 60 10.22 -11.59 -11.03
N THR A 61 10.57 -12.62 -11.80
CA THR A 61 11.22 -12.46 -13.11
C THR A 61 10.31 -11.71 -14.09
N LYS A 62 9.03 -12.10 -14.13
CA LYS A 62 8.02 -11.43 -14.97
C LYS A 62 7.86 -9.97 -14.56
N THR A 63 7.65 -9.71 -13.27
CA THR A 63 7.49 -8.37 -12.72
C THR A 63 8.72 -7.48 -12.96
N TRP A 64 9.93 -8.05 -12.86
CA TRP A 64 11.17 -7.35 -13.17
C TRP A 64 11.26 -6.98 -14.66
N ASN A 65 10.96 -7.91 -15.57
CA ASN A 65 11.02 -7.63 -17.00
C ASN A 65 9.97 -6.58 -17.43
N GLU A 66 8.81 -6.55 -16.80
CA GLU A 66 7.73 -5.62 -17.14
C GLU A 66 7.94 -4.23 -16.50
N ASN A 67 8.44 -4.17 -15.27
CA ASN A 67 8.40 -2.94 -14.46
C ASN A 67 9.73 -2.60 -13.75
N GLY A 68 10.80 -3.36 -14.03
CA GLY A 68 12.11 -3.20 -13.41
C GLY A 68 12.07 -3.19 -11.89
N ILE A 69 12.85 -2.28 -11.29
CA ILE A 69 12.92 -2.12 -9.83
C ILE A 69 11.57 -1.71 -9.21
N CYS A 70 10.78 -0.88 -9.89
CA CYS A 70 9.48 -0.45 -9.38
C CYS A 70 8.56 -1.66 -9.12
N GLY A 71 8.56 -2.62 -10.04
CA GLY A 71 7.81 -3.86 -9.86
C GLY A 71 8.27 -4.68 -8.65
N LEU A 72 9.58 -4.75 -8.43
CA LEU A 72 10.16 -5.53 -7.33
C LEU A 72 9.82 -4.96 -5.95
N LEU A 73 9.79 -3.63 -5.86
CA LEU A 73 9.46 -2.87 -4.65
C LEU A 73 7.96 -2.86 -4.35
N THR A 74 7.12 -3.16 -5.33
CA THR A 74 5.66 -3.15 -5.18
C THR A 74 5.19 -4.40 -4.42
N GLY A 75 4.06 -4.28 -3.70
CA GLY A 75 3.40 -5.41 -3.06
C GLY A 75 3.97 -5.84 -1.71
N HIS A 76 4.94 -5.10 -1.15
CA HIS A 76 5.14 -5.14 0.29
C HIS A 76 3.99 -4.38 0.97
N ASN A 77 2.85 -5.05 1.12
CA ASN A 77 1.71 -4.51 1.84
C ASN A 77 1.88 -4.88 3.32
N GLY A 78 2.59 -4.03 4.05
CA GLY A 78 2.68 -4.16 5.50
C GLY A 78 1.32 -3.93 6.15
N GLY A 79 0.97 -4.77 7.12
CA GLY A 79 -0.20 -4.57 7.98
C GLY A 79 -1.51 -5.20 7.47
N ARG A 80 -2.54 -5.07 8.30
CA ARG A 80 -3.90 -5.49 7.98
C ARG A 80 -4.47 -4.56 6.91
N TYR A 81 -5.21 -5.12 5.95
CA TYR A 81 -5.96 -4.31 4.98
C TYR A 81 -6.84 -3.30 5.71
N ALA A 82 -7.00 -2.10 5.12
CA ALA A 82 -7.85 -1.07 5.71
C ALA A 82 -9.26 -1.64 5.95
N ALA A 83 -9.77 -1.46 7.17
CA ALA A 83 -11.09 -2.01 7.53
C ALA A 83 -12.23 -1.30 6.80
N LEU A 84 -12.06 -0.02 6.48
CA LEU A 84 -13.00 0.78 5.70
C LEU A 84 -12.58 0.78 4.23
N SER A 85 -13.55 0.55 3.33
CA SER A 85 -13.32 0.70 1.88
C SER A 85 -13.17 2.20 1.52
N ALA A 86 -12.62 2.46 0.33
CA ALA A 86 -12.55 3.83 -0.19
C ALA A 86 -13.92 4.50 -0.26
N ASP A 87 -14.95 3.74 -0.66
CA ASP A 87 -16.34 4.22 -0.75
C ASP A 87 -16.91 4.59 0.63
N MET A 88 -16.69 3.74 1.64
CA MET A 88 -17.12 4.04 3.02
C MET A 88 -16.45 5.31 3.57
N ILE A 89 -15.18 5.55 3.21
CA ILE A 89 -14.45 6.77 3.57
C ILE A 89 -15.06 7.97 2.84
N ALA A 90 -15.36 7.84 1.55
CA ALA A 90 -15.99 8.91 0.76
C ALA A 90 -17.37 9.30 1.33
N THR A 91 -18.21 8.32 1.68
CA THR A 91 -19.49 8.55 2.35
C THR A 91 -19.30 9.24 3.70
N ALA A 92 -18.36 8.79 4.54
CA ALA A 92 -18.04 9.47 5.80
C ALA A 92 -17.68 10.94 5.62
N LEU A 93 -16.86 11.24 4.60
CA LEU A 93 -16.45 12.61 4.30
C LEU A 93 -17.61 13.46 3.78
N SER A 94 -18.47 12.89 2.93
CA SER A 94 -19.67 13.57 2.43
C SER A 94 -20.60 13.97 3.58
N VAL A 95 -20.92 13.00 4.45
CA VAL A 95 -21.77 13.22 5.63
C VAL A 95 -21.16 14.25 6.58
N ALA A 96 -19.85 14.17 6.85
CA ALA A 96 -19.15 15.10 7.73
C ALA A 96 -19.07 16.53 7.18
N ASN A 97 -19.10 16.70 5.86
CA ASN A 97 -19.07 18.02 5.20
C ASN A 97 -20.46 18.65 5.09
N GLN A 98 -21.50 17.85 4.92
CA GLN A 98 -22.89 18.32 4.82
C GLN A 98 -23.47 18.67 6.17
N GLU A 99 -23.15 17.90 7.22
CA GLU A 99 -23.70 18.09 8.56
C GLU A 99 -22.63 18.09 9.64
N ALA A 100 -22.82 18.93 10.66
CA ALA A 100 -22.02 18.95 11.88
C ALA A 100 -22.32 17.73 12.77
N VAL A 101 -21.96 16.52 12.34
CA VAL A 101 -22.33 15.28 13.02
C VAL A 101 -21.18 14.62 13.77
N SER A 102 -21.54 13.90 14.84
CA SER A 102 -20.57 13.12 15.63
C SER A 102 -20.12 11.87 14.87
N LEU A 103 -18.94 11.36 15.21
CA LEU A 103 -18.39 10.11 14.65
C LEU A 103 -19.35 8.92 14.74
N ARG A 104 -20.18 8.88 15.79
CA ARG A 104 -21.17 7.82 15.99
C ARG A 104 -22.27 7.88 14.94
N LYS A 105 -22.80 9.08 14.65
CA LYS A 105 -23.80 9.27 13.60
C LYS A 105 -23.26 8.91 12.22
N ILE A 106 -21.99 9.24 11.94
CA ILE A 106 -21.32 8.84 10.70
C ILE A 106 -21.21 7.31 10.59
N ALA A 107 -20.82 6.64 11.68
CA ALA A 107 -20.76 5.18 11.71
C ALA A 107 -22.14 4.53 11.52
N ASP A 108 -23.20 5.14 12.07
CA ASP A 108 -24.58 4.67 11.89
C ASP A 108 -25.05 4.85 10.44
N HIS A 109 -24.69 5.97 9.78
CA HIS A 109 -24.97 6.18 8.35
C HIS A 109 -24.25 5.15 7.47
N ILE A 110 -22.96 4.88 7.75
CA ILE A 110 -22.21 3.83 7.04
C ILE A 110 -22.88 2.47 7.25
N ARG A 111 -23.32 2.16 8.48
CA ARG A 111 -24.01 0.90 8.76
C ARG A 111 -25.34 0.78 8.01
N ALA A 112 -26.08 1.88 7.88
CA ALA A 112 -27.35 1.91 7.14
C ALA A 112 -27.14 1.70 5.63
N GLU A 113 -26.11 2.30 5.05
CA GLU A 113 -25.85 2.24 3.61
C GLU A 113 -25.15 0.95 3.17
N TYR A 114 -24.17 0.47 3.95
CA TYR A 114 -23.33 -0.69 3.59
C TYR A 114 -23.68 -1.95 4.40
N GLY A 115 -24.73 -1.91 5.22
CA GLY A 115 -25.22 -3.02 6.06
C GLY A 115 -24.32 -3.36 7.26
N SER A 116 -23.03 -3.01 7.23
CA SER A 116 -22.08 -3.28 8.30
C SER A 116 -21.06 -2.16 8.47
N PHE A 117 -20.57 -2.01 9.70
CA PHE A 117 -19.48 -1.11 10.04
C PHE A 117 -18.33 -1.94 10.62
N PRO A 118 -17.30 -2.26 9.81
CA PRO A 118 -16.33 -3.33 10.11
C PRO A 118 -15.17 -2.91 11.04
N CYS A 119 -15.31 -1.81 11.78
CA CYS A 119 -14.22 -1.28 12.62
C CYS A 119 -14.73 -0.54 13.86
N THR A 120 -13.80 -0.01 14.67
CA THR A 120 -14.14 0.82 15.83
C THR A 120 -14.28 2.29 15.43
N LEU A 121 -14.92 3.10 16.28
CA LEU A 121 -15.00 4.55 16.07
C LEU A 121 -13.63 5.23 16.01
N GLU A 122 -12.62 4.69 16.70
CA GLU A 122 -11.24 5.17 16.65
C GLU A 122 -10.59 4.91 15.29
N THR A 123 -10.86 3.74 14.69
CA THR A 123 -10.40 3.43 13.32
C THR A 123 -11.02 4.40 12.32
N LEU A 124 -12.32 4.71 12.45
CA LEU A 124 -12.99 5.73 11.64
C LEU A 124 -12.39 7.12 11.86
N SER A 125 -12.15 7.52 13.11
CA SER A 125 -11.49 8.80 13.40
C SER A 125 -10.11 8.90 12.76
N THR A 126 -9.34 7.83 12.82
CA THR A 126 -8.00 7.76 12.21
C THR A 126 -8.09 7.82 10.70
N ALA A 127 -9.01 7.06 10.08
CA ALA A 127 -9.24 7.09 8.63
C ALA A 127 -9.65 8.48 8.14
N MET A 128 -10.55 9.16 8.86
CA MET A 128 -10.96 10.53 8.54
C MET A 128 -9.81 11.54 8.68
N LYS A 129 -8.96 11.41 9.70
CA LYS A 129 -7.75 12.24 9.85
C LYS A 129 -6.77 12.07 8.70
N THR A 130 -6.49 10.81 8.31
CA THR A 130 -5.65 10.50 7.16
C THR A 130 -6.22 11.08 5.87
N ALA A 131 -7.55 11.09 5.73
CA ALA A 131 -8.26 11.70 4.60
C ALA A 131 -8.38 13.25 4.68
N GLY A 132 -7.67 13.90 5.62
CA GLY A 132 -7.58 15.35 5.71
C GLY A 132 -8.61 16.03 6.63
N GLN A 133 -9.45 15.28 7.35
CA GLN A 133 -10.35 15.85 8.35
C GLN A 133 -9.60 16.10 9.67
N SER A 134 -9.39 17.38 10.00
CA SER A 134 -8.85 17.75 11.31
C SER A 134 -10.00 17.88 12.32
N TYR A 135 -9.99 17.07 13.37
CA TYR A 135 -10.88 17.26 14.51
C TYR A 135 -10.50 18.57 15.22
N LYS A 136 -11.33 19.62 15.06
CA LYS A 136 -11.19 20.87 15.82
C LYS A 136 -11.92 20.72 17.14
N ARG A 137 -11.16 20.46 18.20
CA ARG A 137 -11.66 20.45 19.58
C ARG A 137 -11.90 21.91 20.00
N ILE A 138 -12.99 22.52 19.55
CA ILE A 138 -13.72 23.67 20.14
C ILE A 138 -14.90 24.02 19.19
N ARG A 139 -16.11 23.99 19.78
CA ARG A 139 -17.45 24.45 19.33
C ARG A 139 -18.38 23.45 18.64
N TYR A 140 -19.59 23.35 19.21
CA TYR A 140 -20.80 22.66 18.80
C TYR A 140 -21.41 23.16 17.46
N SER A 141 -20.61 23.60 16.50
CA SER A 141 -21.08 23.92 15.14
C SER A 141 -19.93 23.93 14.15
N HIS A 142 -20.08 23.20 13.04
CA HIS A 142 -19.13 23.22 11.93
C HIS A 142 -19.45 24.43 11.04
N LYS A 143 -18.48 25.32 10.82
CA LYS A 143 -18.51 26.29 9.72
C LYS A 143 -17.50 25.89 8.65
N SER A 144 -17.96 25.87 7.41
CA SER A 144 -17.13 25.73 6.20
C SER A 144 -16.03 26.80 6.16
N LEU A 145 -14.80 26.38 5.88
CA LEU A 145 -13.66 27.26 5.62
C LEU A 145 -13.70 27.73 4.16
N ALA A 146 -14.64 28.63 3.84
CA ALA A 146 -14.56 29.40 2.62
C ALA A 146 -13.45 30.47 2.78
N ARG A 147 -12.33 30.31 2.07
CA ARG A 147 -11.35 31.38 1.85
C ARG A 147 -11.99 32.45 0.97
N GLN A 148 -12.53 33.51 1.55
CA GLN A 148 -12.73 34.77 0.83
C GLN A 148 -11.35 35.40 0.59
N LYS A 149 -10.83 35.26 -0.64
CA LYS A 149 -9.85 36.20 -1.16
C LYS A 149 -10.60 37.50 -1.47
N ASN A 150 -10.51 38.48 -0.59
CA ASN A 150 -10.87 39.85 -0.92
C ASN A 150 -9.61 40.64 -1.24
N ALA A 151 -9.72 41.37 -2.35
CA ALA A 151 -8.76 42.25 -2.98
C ALA A 151 -8.31 43.41 -2.09
N VAL A 152 -7.08 43.85 -2.32
CA VAL A 152 -6.69 45.27 -2.40
C VAL A 152 -5.84 45.40 -3.66
#